data_AF-A0A972L8I4-F1
#
_entry.id   AF-A0A972L8I4-F1
#
_cell.length_a   1.000
_cell.length_b   1.000
_cell.length_c   1.000
_cell.angle_alpha   90.00
_cell.angle_beta   90.00
_cell.angle_gamma   90.00
#
_symmetry.space_group_name_H-M   'P 1'
#
loop_
_entity.id
_entity.type
_entity.pdbx_description
1 polymer ?
#
loop_
_entity_poly.entity_id
_entity_poly.type
_entity_poly.pdbx_seq_one_letter_code
_entity_poly.pdbx_strand_id
1 'polypeptide(L)'
;LLLYIRVVLFRFSGALSKISADAREKGEKDWHETFDKLRWNFSLFANLYQFPLLSNQQQAIEMYTLARKHMDVDELFEEVEKEINSSHEYLEIQEAEQETRATTRLTVVATVGMVLAVATGFLGMNIWIMDWKKHSWLVFILTMAGSTFLLLLTIKCSNRLYKYFDRLARQKPKKK
;
A
#
# COMPACT_ATOMS: atom_id res chain seq x y z
N LEU A 1 14.44 -28.92 23.89
CA LEU A 1 13.99 -27.52 23.75
C LEU A 1 14.52 -26.86 22.48
N LEU A 2 15.83 -26.78 22.25
CA LEU A 2 16.40 -26.14 21.04
C LEU A 2 15.91 -26.76 19.72
N LEU A 3 15.80 -28.09 19.64
CA LEU A 3 15.20 -28.77 18.49
C LEU A 3 13.75 -28.35 18.24
N TYR A 4 12.96 -28.16 19.31
CA TYR A 4 11.59 -27.70 19.20
C TYR A 4 11.52 -26.29 18.61
N ILE A 5 12.36 -25.37 19.11
CA ILE A 5 12.49 -24.01 18.57
C ILE A 5 12.86 -24.05 17.08
N ARG A 6 13.86 -24.84 16.71
CA ARG A 6 14.29 -24.97 15.30
C ARG A 6 13.17 -25.51 14.41
N VAL A 7 12.43 -26.53 14.85
CA VAL A 7 11.27 -27.07 14.12
C VAL A 7 10.16 -26.03 13.99
N VAL A 8 9.88 -25.25 15.03
CA VAL A 8 8.88 -24.17 14.99
C VAL A 8 9.29 -23.09 13.99
N LEU A 9 10.56 -22.68 13.96
CA LEU A 9 11.08 -21.74 12.96
C LEU A 9 10.91 -22.27 11.53
N PHE A 10 11.26 -23.54 11.29
CA PHE A 10 11.02 -24.18 9.98
C PHE A 10 9.54 -24.22 9.61
N ARG A 11 8.64 -24.38 10.59
CA ARG A 11 7.19 -24.31 10.33
C ARG A 11 6.75 -22.91 9.93
N PHE A 12 7.32 -21.85 10.52
CA PHE A 12 7.03 -20.47 10.12
C PHE A 12 7.52 -20.18 8.69
N SER A 13 8.76 -20.56 8.37
CA SER A 13 9.32 -20.44 7.01
C SER A 13 8.49 -21.22 5.98
N GLY A 14 8.15 -22.48 6.28
CA GLY A 14 7.33 -23.31 5.40
C GLY A 14 5.90 -22.78 5.24
N ALA A 15 5.31 -22.22 6.30
CA ALA A 15 4.02 -21.56 6.22
C ALA A 15 4.10 -20.31 5.33
N LEU A 16 5.08 -19.43 5.53
CA LEU A 16 5.28 -18.24 4.69
C LEU A 16 5.46 -18.61 3.21
N SER A 17 6.27 -19.63 2.93
CA SER A 17 6.48 -20.17 1.58
C SER A 17 5.17 -20.68 0.96
N LYS A 18 4.34 -21.36 1.74
CA LYS A 18 3.04 -21.86 1.27
C LYS A 18 2.08 -20.72 0.96
N ILE A 19 1.96 -19.75 1.88
CA ILE A 19 1.09 -18.59 1.64
C ILE A 19 1.58 -17.90 0.36
N SER A 20 2.89 -17.81 0.11
CA SER A 20 3.41 -16.99 -1.00
C SER A 20 3.24 -17.67 -2.34
N ALA A 21 3.28 -19.01 -2.35
CA ALA A 21 2.81 -19.82 -3.46
C ALA A 21 1.30 -19.63 -3.72
N ASP A 22 0.47 -19.69 -2.67
CA ASP A 22 -0.99 -19.48 -2.76
C ASP A 22 -1.33 -18.07 -3.32
N ALA A 23 -0.62 -17.02 -2.89
CA ALA A 23 -0.80 -15.65 -3.41
C ALA A 23 -0.52 -15.55 -4.91
N ARG A 24 0.46 -16.31 -5.40
CA ARG A 24 0.80 -16.35 -6.83
C ARG A 24 -0.31 -17.00 -7.68
N GLU A 25 -1.02 -17.97 -7.13
CA GLU A 25 -2.05 -18.74 -7.85
C GLU A 25 -3.46 -18.14 -7.74
N LYS A 26 -3.88 -17.74 -6.53
CA LYS A 26 -5.25 -17.31 -6.21
C LYS A 26 -5.44 -15.79 -6.23
N GLY A 27 -4.36 -15.02 -6.32
CA GLY A 27 -4.39 -13.57 -6.29
C GLY A 27 -4.35 -12.99 -4.87
N GLU A 28 -4.07 -11.68 -4.83
CA GLU A 28 -3.57 -10.97 -3.65
C GLU A 28 -4.57 -10.84 -2.49
N LYS A 29 -5.87 -10.82 -2.78
CA LYS A 29 -6.91 -10.49 -1.79
C LYS A 29 -7.05 -11.48 -0.63
N ASP A 30 -6.77 -12.75 -0.87
CA ASP A 30 -6.97 -13.83 0.12
C ASP A 30 -5.71 -14.09 0.97
N TRP A 31 -4.58 -13.47 0.58
CA TRP A 31 -3.29 -13.63 1.25
C TRP A 31 -3.22 -12.81 2.55
N HIS A 32 -3.84 -11.62 2.62
CA HIS A 32 -3.70 -10.69 3.75
C HIS A 32 -4.09 -11.31 5.09
N GLU A 33 -5.32 -11.88 5.18
CA GLU A 33 -5.82 -12.44 6.44
C GLU A 33 -4.96 -13.62 6.93
N THR A 34 -4.48 -14.45 6.00
CA THR A 34 -3.67 -15.62 6.33
C THR A 34 -2.26 -15.21 6.76
N PHE A 35 -1.68 -14.22 6.09
CA PHE A 35 -0.37 -13.67 6.45
C PHE A 35 -0.40 -12.94 7.79
N ASP A 36 -1.44 -12.16 8.08
CA ASP A 36 -1.58 -11.45 9.36
C ASP A 36 -1.64 -12.42 10.55
N LYS A 37 -2.38 -13.53 10.39
CA LYS A 37 -2.40 -14.62 11.38
C LYS A 37 -1.02 -15.24 11.58
N LEU A 38 -0.27 -15.48 10.50
CA LEU A 38 1.10 -16.01 10.58
C LEU A 38 2.02 -15.05 11.34
N ARG A 39 2.02 -13.78 10.95
CA ARG A 39 2.83 -12.73 11.57
C ARG A 39 2.50 -12.56 13.03
N TRP A 40 1.21 -12.51 13.40
CA TRP A 40 0.78 -12.44 14.79
C TRP A 40 1.33 -13.61 15.63
N ASN A 41 1.19 -14.84 15.13
CA ASN A 41 1.72 -16.02 15.81
C ASN A 41 3.25 -15.98 15.93
N PHE A 42 3.95 -15.47 14.91
CA PHE A 42 5.40 -15.29 14.96
C PHE A 42 5.80 -14.24 16.00
N SER A 43 5.09 -13.11 16.09
CA SER A 43 5.36 -12.08 17.11
C SER A 43 5.15 -12.61 18.54
N LEU A 44 4.09 -13.39 18.77
CA LEU A 44 3.88 -14.05 20.06
C LEU A 44 5.03 -15.02 20.40
N PHE A 45 5.49 -15.78 19.41
CA PHE A 45 6.64 -16.67 19.55
C PHE A 45 7.94 -15.91 19.83
N ALA A 46 8.22 -14.83 19.09
CA ALA A 46 9.42 -14.01 19.24
C ALA A 46 9.51 -13.38 20.66
N ASN A 47 8.39 -12.88 21.17
CA ASN A 47 8.31 -12.35 22.54
C ASN A 47 8.68 -13.41 23.61
N LEU A 48 8.36 -14.67 23.36
CA LEU A 48 8.68 -15.79 24.26
C LEU A 48 10.10 -16.35 24.01
N TYR A 49 10.62 -16.24 22.79
CA TYR A 49 11.95 -16.71 22.39
C TYR A 49 13.09 -16.03 23.16
N GLN A 50 12.89 -14.77 23.57
CA GLN A 50 13.90 -13.96 24.22
C GLN A 50 14.26 -14.42 25.66
N PHE A 51 13.51 -15.35 26.26
CA PHE A 51 13.74 -15.82 27.63
C PHE A 51 14.13 -17.30 27.79
N PRO A 52 15.37 -17.73 27.48
CA PRO A 52 15.85 -19.03 27.91
C PRO A 52 16.93 -18.91 29.00
N LEU A 53 16.53 -18.64 30.24
CA LEU A 53 17.34 -18.90 31.43
C LEU A 53 16.92 -20.26 32.00
N LEU A 54 17.56 -21.33 31.52
CA LEU A 54 17.24 -22.70 31.93
C LEU A 54 17.92 -23.10 33.24
N SER A 55 18.93 -22.36 33.67
CA SER A 55 19.71 -22.61 34.89
C SER A 55 20.54 -21.40 35.27
N ASN A 56 20.81 -21.24 36.57
CA ASN A 56 21.76 -20.25 37.10
C ASN A 56 23.21 -20.78 37.15
N GLN A 57 23.44 -22.03 36.74
CA GLN A 57 24.77 -22.64 36.73
C GLN A 57 25.53 -22.29 35.43
N GLN A 58 26.75 -21.77 35.57
CA GLN A 58 27.59 -21.33 34.45
C GLN A 58 27.79 -22.41 33.36
N GLN A 59 28.09 -23.65 33.76
CA GLN A 59 28.30 -24.76 32.81
C GLN A 59 27.07 -25.06 31.94
N ALA A 60 25.85 -24.96 32.51
CA ALA A 60 24.61 -25.20 31.77
C ALA A 60 24.36 -24.09 30.73
N ILE A 61 24.68 -22.84 31.08
CA ILE A 61 24.59 -21.68 30.18
C ILE A 61 25.56 -21.85 29.00
N GLU A 62 26.80 -22.26 29.26
CA GLU A 62 27.81 -22.49 28.24
C GLU A 62 27.41 -23.61 27.27
N MET A 63 26.96 -24.75 27.80
CA MET A 63 26.47 -25.87 26.97
C MET A 63 25.25 -25.46 26.12
N TYR A 64 24.32 -24.70 26.69
CA TYR A 64 23.16 -24.19 25.95
C TYR A 64 23.56 -23.24 24.83
N THR A 65 24.46 -22.30 25.10
CA THR A 65 24.96 -21.32 24.12
C THR A 65 25.70 -22.02 22.98
N LEU A 66 26.55 -23.00 23.30
CA LEU A 66 27.28 -23.79 22.30
C LEU A 66 26.32 -24.62 21.42
N ALA A 67 25.34 -25.28 22.04
CA ALA A 67 24.34 -26.05 21.30
C ALA A 67 23.45 -25.16 20.41
N ARG A 68 23.05 -23.99 20.90
CA ARG A 68 22.26 -23.01 20.15
C ARG A 68 23.02 -22.50 18.92
N LYS A 69 24.30 -22.19 19.10
CA LYS A 69 25.21 -21.80 18.02
C LYS A 69 25.37 -22.89 16.96
N HIS A 70 25.66 -24.13 17.36
CA HIS A 70 25.84 -25.23 16.39
C HIS A 70 24.56 -25.73 15.71
N MET A 71 23.40 -25.34 16.23
CA MET A 71 22.11 -25.61 15.58
C MET A 71 21.61 -24.42 14.77
N ASP A 72 22.40 -23.36 14.62
CA ASP A 72 22.11 -22.16 13.83
C ASP A 72 20.73 -21.56 14.16
N VAL A 73 20.34 -21.65 15.44
CA VAL A 73 18.97 -21.28 15.84
C VAL A 73 18.76 -19.77 15.74
N ASP A 74 19.79 -18.99 16.10
CA ASP A 74 19.76 -17.53 16.02
C ASP A 74 19.75 -17.05 14.58
N GLU A 75 20.58 -17.64 13.72
CA GLU A 75 20.62 -17.31 12.29
C GLU A 75 19.28 -17.63 11.61
N LEU A 76 18.71 -18.81 11.88
CA LEU A 76 17.40 -19.19 11.34
C LEU A 76 16.27 -18.27 11.87
N PHE A 77 16.36 -17.82 13.13
CA PHE A 77 15.39 -16.88 13.68
C PHE A 77 15.45 -15.54 12.94
N GLU A 78 16.66 -14.98 12.77
CA GLU A 78 16.87 -13.71 12.06
C GLU A 78 16.42 -13.79 10.60
N GLU A 79 16.69 -14.90 9.92
CA GLU A 79 16.25 -15.14 8.55
C GLU A 79 14.71 -15.11 8.43
N VAL A 80 14.02 -15.91 9.27
CA VAL A 80 12.56 -15.99 9.25
C VAL A 80 11.92 -14.66 9.64
N GLU A 81 12.46 -13.96 10.63
CA GLU A 81 12.00 -12.63 11.02
C GLU A 81 12.12 -11.65 9.84
N LYS A 82 13.28 -11.65 9.18
CA LYS A 82 13.54 -10.78 8.02
C LYS A 82 12.60 -11.09 6.87
N GLU A 83 12.33 -12.35 6.56
CA GLU A 83 11.40 -12.75 5.50
C GLU A 83 9.96 -12.30 5.79
N ILE A 84 9.49 -12.49 7.03
CA ILE A 84 8.16 -12.05 7.46
C ILE A 84 8.06 -10.53 7.38
N ASN A 85 9.04 -9.79 7.91
CA ASN A 85 9.03 -8.33 7.88
C ASN A 85 9.10 -7.78 6.45
N SER A 86 9.93 -8.37 5.59
CA SER A 86 10.03 -7.99 4.17
C SER A 86 8.72 -8.24 3.42
N SER A 87 8.03 -9.35 3.74
CA SER A 87 6.72 -9.66 3.16
C SER A 87 5.65 -8.68 3.63
N HIS A 88 5.69 -8.26 4.90
CA HIS A 88 4.78 -7.26 5.44
C HIS A 88 4.97 -5.89 4.77
N GLU A 89 6.21 -5.41 4.67
CA GLU A 89 6.53 -4.14 4.01
C GLU A 89 6.05 -4.13 2.55
N TYR A 90 6.23 -5.26 1.84
CA TYR A 90 5.71 -5.40 0.48
C TYR A 90 4.19 -5.22 0.40
N LEU A 91 3.43 -5.74 1.38
CA LEU A 91 1.97 -5.59 1.42
C LEU A 91 1.56 -4.15 1.72
N GLU A 92 2.22 -3.50 2.68
CA GLU A 92 1.96 -2.09 3.00
C GLU A 92 2.17 -1.19 1.79
N ILE A 93 3.22 -1.42 1.00
CA ILE A 93 3.48 -0.69 -0.25
C ILE A 93 2.33 -0.90 -1.25
N GLN A 94 1.81 -2.12 -1.37
CA GLN A 94 0.71 -2.39 -2.29
C GLN A 94 -0.61 -1.78 -1.84
N GLU A 95 -0.91 -1.81 -0.54
CA GLU A 95 -2.09 -1.14 0.02
C GLU A 95 -2.00 0.39 -0.19
N ALA A 96 -0.85 0.99 0.09
CA ALA A 96 -0.61 2.41 -0.14
C ALA A 96 -0.76 2.82 -1.62
N GLU A 97 -0.33 1.97 -2.56
CA GLU A 97 -0.57 2.18 -3.99
C GLU A 97 -2.08 2.17 -4.33
N GLN A 98 -2.87 1.29 -3.71
CA GLN A 98 -4.30 1.20 -3.94
C GLN A 98 -5.04 2.43 -3.38
N GLU A 99 -4.68 2.89 -2.18
CA GLU A 99 -5.24 4.11 -1.58
C GLU A 99 -4.93 5.36 -2.41
N THR A 100 -3.71 5.45 -2.95
CA THR A 100 -3.29 6.55 -3.83
C THR A 100 -4.14 6.59 -5.10
N ARG A 101 -4.49 5.43 -5.67
CA ARG A 101 -5.36 5.34 -6.85
C ARG A 101 -6.80 5.76 -6.55
N ALA A 102 -7.32 5.40 -5.38
CA ALA A 102 -8.66 5.81 -4.95
C ALA A 102 -8.75 7.34 -4.77
N THR A 103 -7.75 7.93 -4.10
CA THR A 103 -7.65 9.38 -3.89
C THR A 103 -7.46 10.14 -5.21
N THR A 104 -6.68 9.58 -6.13
CA THR A 104 -6.51 10.15 -7.48
C THR A 104 -7.84 10.18 -8.24
N ARG A 105 -8.64 9.10 -8.16
CA ARG A 105 -9.96 9.04 -8.80
C ARG A 105 -10.94 10.05 -8.18
N LEU A 106 -10.94 10.18 -6.85
CA LEU A 106 -11.78 11.14 -6.15
C LEU A 106 -11.39 12.58 -6.51
N THR A 107 -10.09 12.90 -6.54
CA THR A 107 -9.58 14.23 -6.91
C THR A 107 -9.97 14.61 -8.33
N VAL A 108 -9.93 13.66 -9.29
CA VAL A 108 -10.40 13.90 -10.66
C VAL A 108 -11.89 14.22 -10.68
N VAL A 109 -12.72 13.45 -9.96
CA VAL A 109 -14.17 13.69 -9.87
C VAL A 109 -14.48 15.03 -9.20
N ALA A 110 -13.79 15.35 -8.10
CA ALA A 110 -13.95 16.61 -7.38
C ALA A 110 -13.56 17.81 -8.25
N THR A 111 -12.45 17.71 -8.98
CA THR A 111 -12.00 18.79 -9.89
C THR A 111 -13.01 19.04 -11.00
N VAL A 112 -13.57 17.99 -11.60
CA VAL A 112 -14.63 18.12 -12.61
C VAL A 112 -15.91 18.70 -12.00
N GLY A 113 -16.32 18.20 -10.83
CA GLY A 113 -17.49 18.69 -10.11
C GLY A 113 -17.39 20.16 -9.72
N MET A 114 -16.21 20.60 -9.28
CA MET A 114 -15.93 22.01 -8.95
C MET A 114 -16.06 22.92 -10.17
N VAL A 115 -15.56 22.49 -11.35
CA VAL A 115 -15.73 23.23 -12.61
C VAL A 115 -17.20 23.33 -13.01
N LEU A 116 -17.95 22.23 -12.90
CA LEU A 116 -19.40 22.20 -13.18
C LEU A 116 -20.19 23.08 -12.20
N ALA A 117 -19.81 23.08 -10.91
CA ALA A 117 -20.42 23.91 -9.89
C ALA A 117 -20.17 25.41 -10.16
N VAL A 118 -18.96 25.79 -10.55
CA VAL A 118 -18.63 27.17 -10.94
C VAL A 118 -19.41 27.60 -12.18
N ALA A 119 -19.49 26.75 -13.21
CA ALA A 119 -20.26 27.03 -14.42
C ALA A 119 -21.77 27.15 -14.12
N THR A 120 -22.32 26.26 -13.30
CA THR A 120 -23.74 26.26 -12.93
C THR A 120 -24.08 27.42 -11.98
N GLY A 121 -23.18 27.77 -11.05
CA GLY A 121 -23.37 28.91 -10.15
C GLY A 121 -23.43 30.24 -10.92
N PHE A 122 -22.62 30.39 -11.97
CA PHE A 122 -22.68 31.57 -12.82
C PHE A 122 -23.96 31.63 -13.68
N LEU A 123 -24.42 30.49 -14.20
CA LEU A 123 -25.68 30.40 -14.97
C LEU A 123 -26.93 30.53 -14.09
N GLY A 124 -26.84 30.14 -12.82
CA GLY A 124 -27.91 30.22 -11.83
C GLY A 124 -28.01 31.56 -11.11
N MET A 125 -26.96 32.39 -11.11
CA MET A 125 -27.07 33.79 -10.72
C MET A 125 -28.02 34.50 -11.69
N ASN A 126 -28.91 35.34 -11.17
CA ASN A 126 -30.06 35.90 -11.87
C ASN A 126 -29.71 36.95 -12.95
N ILE A 127 -28.80 36.63 -13.87
CA ILE A 127 -28.39 37.45 -15.03
C ILE A 127 -29.52 37.64 -16.06
N TRP A 128 -30.62 36.90 -15.91
CA TRP A 128 -31.82 37.05 -16.74
C TRP A 128 -32.70 38.25 -16.34
N ILE A 129 -32.46 38.88 -15.17
CA ILE A 129 -33.27 39.99 -14.65
C ILE A 129 -32.56 41.36 -14.73
N MET A 130 -31.28 41.43 -15.11
CA MET A 130 -30.53 42.70 -15.14
C MET A 130 -30.47 43.31 -16.53
N ASP A 131 -31.13 44.45 -16.66
CA ASP A 131 -31.44 45.21 -17.87
C ASP A 131 -30.24 45.43 -18.81
N TRP A 132 -30.44 45.10 -20.08
CA TRP A 132 -29.41 45.09 -21.12
C TRP A 132 -29.03 46.50 -21.58
N LYS A 133 -27.90 47.05 -21.10
CA LYS A 133 -27.16 48.05 -21.86
C LYS A 133 -25.63 47.93 -21.71
N LYS A 134 -25.00 47.72 -22.87
CA LYS A 134 -23.58 47.90 -23.24
C LYS A 134 -22.49 47.03 -22.60
N HIS A 135 -22.70 46.32 -21.49
CA HIS A 135 -21.67 45.43 -20.89
C HIS A 135 -21.82 43.93 -21.20
N SER A 136 -22.86 43.53 -21.95
CA SER A 136 -23.22 42.12 -22.19
C SER A 136 -22.19 41.30 -22.98
N TRP A 137 -21.44 41.90 -23.91
CA TRP A 137 -20.50 41.15 -24.75
C TRP A 137 -19.20 40.78 -24.01
N LEU A 138 -18.78 41.60 -23.05
CA LEU A 138 -17.57 41.37 -22.24
C LEU A 138 -17.78 40.22 -21.26
N VAL A 139 -18.95 40.15 -20.62
CA VAL A 139 -19.30 39.05 -19.72
C VAL A 139 -19.41 37.73 -20.47
N PHE A 140 -19.92 37.76 -21.71
CA PHE A 140 -19.98 36.59 -22.58
C PHE A 140 -18.58 36.12 -22.99
N ILE A 141 -17.68 37.03 -23.40
CA ILE A 141 -16.30 36.67 -23.76
C ILE A 141 -15.50 36.19 -22.56
N LEU A 142 -15.68 36.79 -21.39
CA LEU A 142 -14.97 36.41 -20.17
C LEU A 142 -15.39 35.02 -19.68
N THR A 143 -16.67 34.65 -19.84
CA THR A 143 -17.18 33.31 -19.50
C THR A 143 -16.82 32.26 -20.54
N MET A 144 -16.85 32.60 -21.84
CA MET A 144 -16.36 31.73 -22.93
C MET A 144 -14.86 31.47 -22.80
N ALA A 145 -14.07 32.51 -22.50
CA ALA A 145 -12.63 32.38 -22.25
C ALA A 145 -12.35 31.61 -20.95
N GLY A 146 -13.07 31.89 -19.87
CA GLY A 146 -12.91 31.21 -18.59
C GLY A 146 -13.22 29.71 -18.68
N SER A 147 -14.33 29.34 -19.31
CA SER A 147 -14.70 27.93 -19.51
C SER A 147 -13.75 27.22 -20.48
N THR A 148 -13.33 27.86 -21.58
CA THR A 148 -12.37 27.28 -22.55
C THR A 148 -10.98 27.11 -21.92
N PHE A 149 -10.55 28.07 -21.09
CA PHE A 149 -9.29 28.00 -20.35
C PHE A 149 -9.32 26.90 -19.27
N LEU A 150 -10.45 26.74 -18.55
CA LEU A 150 -10.64 25.68 -17.56
C LEU A 150 -10.71 24.29 -18.20
N LEU A 151 -11.40 24.13 -19.33
CA LEU A 151 -11.43 22.87 -20.09
C LEU A 151 -10.04 22.50 -20.61
N LEU A 152 -9.26 23.46 -21.11
CA LEU A 152 -7.89 23.22 -21.55
C LEU A 152 -6.95 22.89 -20.38
N LEU A 153 -7.13 23.51 -19.21
CA LEU A 153 -6.38 23.19 -17.99
C LEU A 153 -6.71 21.78 -17.48
N THR A 154 -7.99 21.40 -17.42
CA THR A 154 -8.41 20.06 -17.00
C THR A 154 -7.96 18.98 -17.99
N ILE A 155 -8.06 19.23 -19.30
CA ILE A 155 -7.61 18.29 -20.35
C ILE A 155 -6.08 18.13 -20.35
N LYS A 156 -5.30 19.21 -20.19
CA LYS A 156 -3.83 19.12 -20.08
C LYS A 156 -3.39 18.44 -18.79
N CYS A 157 -4.02 18.74 -17.67
CA CYS A 157 -3.63 18.20 -16.37
C CYS A 157 -3.99 16.72 -16.27
N SER A 158 -5.21 16.33 -16.66
CA SER A 158 -5.70 14.94 -16.63
C SER A 158 -4.93 14.00 -17.57
N ASN A 159 -4.68 14.40 -18.82
CA ASN A 159 -3.95 13.55 -19.78
C ASN A 159 -2.45 13.41 -19.46
N ARG A 160 -1.83 14.40 -18.80
CA ARG A 160 -0.47 14.25 -18.25
C ARG A 160 -0.47 13.30 -17.06
N LEU A 161 -1.39 13.48 -16.11
CA LEU A 161 -1.42 12.67 -14.90
C LEU A 161 -1.69 11.18 -15.19
N TYR A 162 -2.67 10.89 -16.05
CA TYR A 162 -3.07 9.53 -16.40
C TYR A 162 -1.96 8.79 -17.17
N LYS A 163 -1.35 9.42 -18.18
CA LYS A 163 -0.28 8.77 -18.98
C LYS A 163 1.04 8.61 -18.22
N TYR A 164 1.27 9.38 -17.16
CA TYR A 164 2.41 9.17 -16.25
C TYR A 164 2.13 8.02 -15.27
N PHE A 165 0.96 8.00 -14.62
CA PHE A 165 0.59 6.92 -13.69
C PHE A 165 0.44 5.55 -14.39
N ASP A 166 -0.16 5.51 -15.57
CA ASP A 166 -0.44 4.28 -16.33
C ASP A 166 0.78 3.71 -17.08
N ARG A 167 1.90 4.45 -17.11
CA ARG A 167 3.19 3.94 -17.59
C ARG A 167 4.07 3.40 -16.47
N LEU A 168 4.02 4.02 -15.28
CA LEU A 168 4.72 3.49 -14.10
C LEU A 168 4.04 2.22 -13.57
N ALA A 169 2.71 2.16 -13.57
CA ALA A 169 1.97 0.99 -13.11
C ALA A 169 2.09 -0.24 -14.04
N ARG A 170 2.47 -0.06 -15.32
CA ARG A 170 2.53 -1.15 -16.32
C ARG A 170 3.90 -1.79 -16.51
N GLN A 171 4.99 -1.21 -15.99
CA GLN A 171 6.29 -1.89 -15.99
C GLN A 171 6.50 -2.71 -14.70
N LYS A 172 5.64 -3.72 -14.45
CA LYS A 172 6.03 -4.92 -13.70
C LYS A 172 6.24 -6.06 -14.71
N PRO A 173 7.34 -6.83 -14.64
CA PRO A 173 7.78 -7.72 -15.71
C PRO A 173 6.87 -8.95 -15.81
N LYS A 174 6.36 -9.22 -17.03
CA LYS A 174 5.72 -10.50 -17.37
C LYS A 174 6.77 -11.62 -17.25
N LYS A 175 6.68 -12.45 -16.22
CA LYS A 175 7.31 -13.78 -16.19
C LYS A 175 6.66 -14.64 -17.28
N LYS A 176 7.44 -15.03 -18.29
CA LYS A 176 7.14 -16.17 -19.16
C LYS A 176 7.40 -17.47 -18.39
#